data_AF-A0A4U0NWC5-F1
#
_entry.id   AF-A0A4U0NWC5-F1
#
_cell.length_a   1.000
_cell.length_b   1.000
_cell.length_c   1.000
_cell.angle_alpha   90.00
_cell.angle_beta   90.00
_cell.angle_gamma   90.00
#
_symmetry.space_group_name_H-M   'P 1'
#
loop_
_entity.id
_entity.type
_entity.pdbx_description
1 polymer ?
#
loop_
_entity_poly.entity_id
_entity_poly.type
_entity_poly.pdbx_seq_one_letter_code
_entity_poly.pdbx_strand_id
1 'polypeptide(L)'
;MTQDIAALVRQLAAPDRDERDAARDRLVALGAPVVEHLLPLLRDEEAPGRSLAESCLEHLGPAAIEPLRRVRRDGPGELRATALRMLANIGGGDALSPADLAAVERLVRIKLPDEQPGDLPAELWIAVPGAEVADIVGALGLHDARSATTAMGVSAAVHQENSLNLRADDGTETTAYRVFITPEFDGWRLVYGDDYLNDNWAHAVARLSTQCREAHFYAVDEYNGARVWWVSENGQDKRGHRTYGDPEWVGEPLEFERNLMPDESDDECDPEEAEEYAEGVRDPEEVASWISIQPTVVEVLDKVGHGWLAVTSQEAGHGRFRGALDI
;
A
#
# COMPACT_ATOMS: atom_id res chain seq x y z
N MET A 1 -31.15 22.76 17.47
CA MET A 1 -29.98 22.40 16.65
C MET A 1 -28.99 21.52 17.41
N THR A 2 -28.25 22.01 18.43
CA THR A 2 -27.25 21.19 19.15
C THR A 2 -27.86 19.97 19.86
N GLN A 3 -29.05 20.11 20.47
CA GLN A 3 -29.76 19.00 21.09
C GLN A 3 -30.25 17.95 20.07
N ASP A 4 -30.55 18.38 18.84
CA ASP A 4 -30.97 17.51 17.75
C ASP A 4 -29.78 16.73 17.18
N ILE A 5 -28.61 17.37 17.03
CA ILE A 5 -27.36 16.71 16.61
C ILE A 5 -26.95 15.66 17.64
N ALA A 6 -26.96 15.99 18.94
CA ALA A 6 -26.61 15.04 19.98
C ALA A 6 -27.54 13.81 20.03
N ALA A 7 -28.82 13.99 19.70
CA ALA A 7 -29.76 12.88 19.57
C ALA A 7 -29.40 11.98 18.39
N LEU A 8 -29.15 12.56 17.22
CA LEU A 8 -28.74 11.82 16.02
C LEU A 8 -27.41 11.08 16.22
N VAL A 9 -26.43 11.68 16.88
CA VAL A 9 -25.15 11.03 17.19
C VAL A 9 -25.35 9.78 18.05
N ARG A 10 -26.24 9.83 19.04
CA ARG A 10 -26.57 8.63 19.84
C ARG A 10 -27.26 7.54 19.00
N GLN A 11 -28.05 7.92 17.99
CA GLN A 11 -28.71 6.96 17.10
C GLN A 11 -27.74 6.23 16.17
N LEU A 12 -26.49 6.70 16.01
CA LEU A 12 -25.45 5.92 15.33
C LEU A 12 -25.12 4.60 16.04
N ALA A 13 -25.45 4.48 17.32
CA ALA A 13 -25.30 3.28 18.13
C ALA A 13 -26.62 2.48 18.29
N ALA A 14 -27.68 2.83 17.54
CA ALA A 14 -28.95 2.11 17.63
C ALA A 14 -28.79 0.63 17.20
N PRO A 15 -29.55 -0.29 17.81
CA PRO A 15 -29.49 -1.71 17.44
C PRO A 15 -30.04 -1.95 16.02
N ASP A 16 -30.99 -1.12 15.60
CA ASP A 16 -31.62 -1.19 14.28
C ASP A 16 -30.73 -0.55 13.21
N ARG A 17 -30.55 -1.26 12.08
CA ARG A 17 -29.69 -0.78 10.98
C ARG A 17 -30.31 0.40 10.25
N ASP A 18 -31.62 0.38 10.00
CA ASP A 18 -32.30 1.44 9.26
C ASP A 18 -32.31 2.74 10.06
N GLU A 19 -32.47 2.66 11.39
CA GLU A 19 -32.33 3.81 12.28
C GLU A 19 -30.92 4.41 12.25
N ARG A 20 -29.89 3.57 12.25
CA ARG A 20 -28.48 4.01 12.15
C ARG A 20 -28.18 4.70 10.82
N ASP A 21 -28.61 4.10 9.71
CA ASP A 21 -28.41 4.66 8.37
C ASP A 21 -29.18 5.98 8.20
N ALA A 22 -30.42 6.06 8.70
CA ALA A 22 -31.19 7.32 8.69
C ALA A 22 -30.56 8.43 9.56
N ALA A 23 -29.94 8.07 10.68
CA ALA A 23 -29.21 9.01 11.52
C ALA A 23 -27.95 9.53 10.82
N ARG A 24 -27.17 8.64 10.18
CA ARG A 24 -26.00 8.99 9.37
C ARG A 24 -26.40 9.99 8.28
N ASP A 25 -27.41 9.67 7.48
CA ASP A 25 -27.83 10.52 6.34
C ASP A 25 -28.27 11.91 6.80
N ARG A 26 -28.98 11.99 7.93
CA ARG A 26 -29.36 13.28 8.54
C ARG A 26 -28.16 14.07 9.04
N LEU A 27 -27.18 13.42 9.67
CA LEU A 27 -25.96 14.07 10.14
C LEU A 27 -25.13 14.61 8.96
N VAL A 28 -25.00 13.84 7.89
CA VAL A 28 -24.35 14.28 6.64
C VAL A 28 -25.07 15.49 6.05
N ALA A 29 -26.41 15.46 5.99
CA ALA A 29 -27.21 16.57 5.48
C ALA A 29 -27.09 17.86 6.32
N LEU A 30 -26.78 17.75 7.62
CA LEU A 30 -26.54 18.90 8.49
C LEU A 30 -25.17 19.56 8.25
N GLY A 31 -24.21 18.86 7.65
CA GLY A 31 -22.94 19.42 7.23
C GLY A 31 -21.92 19.66 8.35
N ALA A 32 -20.99 20.58 8.13
CA ALA A 32 -19.86 20.91 9.01
C ALA A 32 -20.17 21.04 10.54
N PRO A 33 -21.33 21.55 11.00
CA PRO A 33 -21.63 21.65 12.43
C PRO A 33 -21.61 20.32 13.20
N VAL A 34 -21.73 19.16 12.53
CA VAL A 34 -21.76 17.86 13.21
C VAL A 34 -20.36 17.36 13.60
N VAL A 35 -19.29 17.89 13.01
CA VAL A 35 -17.92 17.35 13.15
C VAL A 35 -17.49 17.27 14.62
N GLU A 36 -17.66 18.35 15.38
CA GLU A 36 -17.26 18.40 16.80
C GLU A 36 -18.06 17.42 17.67
N HIS A 37 -19.27 17.04 17.24
CA HIS A 37 -20.12 16.06 17.93
C HIS A 37 -19.77 14.61 17.60
N LEU A 38 -19.16 14.35 16.43
CA LEU A 38 -18.76 13.01 15.99
C LEU A 38 -17.39 12.60 16.54
N LEU A 39 -16.45 13.54 16.67
CA LEU A 39 -15.09 13.25 17.12
C LEU A 39 -14.99 12.46 18.45
N PRO A 40 -15.82 12.70 19.48
CA PRO A 40 -15.77 11.92 20.70
C PRO A 40 -15.99 10.42 20.50
N LEU A 41 -16.80 10.00 19.51
CA LEU A 41 -17.06 8.59 19.22
C LEU A 41 -15.85 7.89 18.58
N LEU A 42 -14.89 8.64 18.06
CA LEU A 42 -13.72 8.12 17.36
C LEU A 42 -12.50 7.95 18.27
N ARG A 43 -12.65 8.25 19.56
CA ARG A 43 -11.58 8.12 20.57
C ARG A 43 -11.37 6.69 21.02
N ASP A 44 -12.46 5.96 21.22
CA ASP A 44 -12.46 4.59 21.72
C ASP A 44 -12.72 3.67 20.55
N GLU A 45 -11.85 2.69 20.38
CA GLU A 45 -11.89 1.81 19.22
C GLU A 45 -13.13 0.91 19.19
N GLU A 46 -13.67 0.61 20.38
CA GLU A 46 -14.85 -0.24 20.58
C GLU A 46 -16.14 0.57 20.73
N ALA A 47 -16.07 1.90 20.60
CA ALA A 47 -17.24 2.76 20.77
C ALA A 47 -18.38 2.38 19.80
N PRO A 48 -19.59 2.08 20.32
CA PRO A 48 -20.75 1.85 19.47
C PRO A 48 -20.99 3.04 18.53
N GLY A 49 -21.15 2.77 17.25
CA GLY A 49 -21.35 3.80 16.23
C GLY A 49 -20.08 4.51 15.75
N ARG A 50 -18.87 4.11 16.20
CA ARG A 50 -17.58 4.64 15.71
C ARG A 50 -17.48 4.61 14.19
N SER A 51 -17.68 3.44 13.58
CA SER A 51 -17.54 3.27 12.12
C SER A 51 -18.53 4.15 11.34
N LEU A 52 -19.74 4.36 11.87
CA LEU A 52 -20.71 5.27 11.26
C LEU A 52 -20.37 6.74 11.48
N ALA A 53 -19.76 7.09 12.61
CA ALA A 53 -19.27 8.44 12.84
C ALA A 53 -18.09 8.79 11.91
N GLU A 54 -17.19 7.83 11.68
CA GLU A 54 -16.10 7.93 10.72
C GLU A 54 -16.65 8.08 9.30
N SER A 55 -17.58 7.19 8.92
CA SER A 55 -18.29 7.28 7.64
C SER A 55 -19.01 8.63 7.46
N CYS A 56 -19.66 9.18 8.49
CA CYS A 56 -20.25 10.52 8.42
C CYS A 56 -19.21 11.57 8.05
N LEU A 57 -18.04 11.57 8.72
CA LEU A 57 -16.98 12.55 8.45
C LEU A 57 -16.39 12.39 7.04
N GLU A 58 -16.22 11.16 6.56
CA GLU A 58 -15.78 10.87 5.19
C GLU A 58 -16.78 11.40 4.15
N HIS A 59 -18.09 11.18 4.38
CA HIS A 59 -19.14 11.69 3.50
C HIS A 59 -19.27 13.22 3.51
N LEU A 60 -18.94 13.88 4.64
CA LEU A 60 -18.80 15.34 4.66
C LEU A 60 -17.63 15.81 3.79
N GLY A 61 -16.59 14.98 3.66
CA GLY A 61 -15.44 15.23 2.81
C GLY A 61 -14.78 16.60 3.12
N PRO A 62 -14.49 17.43 2.10
CA PRO A 62 -13.85 18.74 2.29
C PRO A 62 -14.54 19.65 3.31
N ALA A 63 -15.86 19.53 3.51
CA ALA A 63 -16.59 20.35 4.48
C ALA A 63 -16.17 20.07 5.93
N ALA A 64 -15.58 18.91 6.22
CA ALA A 64 -15.08 18.57 7.55
C ALA A 64 -13.69 19.17 7.86
N ILE A 65 -12.90 19.57 6.84
CA ILE A 65 -11.49 19.96 7.02
C ILE A 65 -11.31 21.15 7.97
N GLU A 66 -12.02 22.26 7.76
CA GLU A 66 -11.86 23.45 8.61
C GLU A 66 -12.34 23.24 10.06
N PRO A 67 -13.49 22.59 10.33
CA PRO A 67 -13.85 22.17 11.68
C PRO A 67 -12.78 21.28 12.34
N LEU A 68 -12.25 20.29 11.62
CA LEU A 68 -11.20 19.41 12.14
C LEU A 68 -9.91 20.18 12.46
N ARG A 69 -9.49 21.12 11.59
CA ARG A 69 -8.34 22.01 11.83
C ARG A 69 -8.53 22.85 13.09
N ARG A 70 -9.74 23.35 13.34
CA ARG A 70 -10.06 24.09 14.58
C ARG A 70 -9.90 23.20 15.81
N VAL A 71 -10.45 21.99 15.80
CA VAL A 71 -10.31 21.06 16.93
C VAL A 71 -8.84 20.68 17.13
N ARG A 72 -8.10 20.42 16.05
CA ARG A 72 -6.66 20.09 16.10
C ARG A 72 -5.83 21.18 16.77
N ARG A 73 -6.15 22.46 16.51
CA ARG A 73 -5.42 23.63 17.02
C ARG A 73 -5.84 23.99 18.46
N ASP A 74 -7.13 24.18 18.65
CA ASP A 74 -7.70 24.87 19.82
C ASP A 74 -8.67 24.00 20.63
N GLY A 75 -9.05 22.82 20.11
CA GLY A 75 -9.99 21.93 20.76
C GLY A 75 -9.43 21.19 21.99
N PRO A 76 -10.28 20.40 22.67
CA PRO A 76 -9.87 19.57 23.80
C PRO A 76 -8.70 18.65 23.44
N GLY A 77 -7.69 18.55 24.31
CA GLY A 77 -6.45 17.82 24.01
C GLY A 77 -6.67 16.38 23.58
N GLU A 78 -7.63 15.70 24.20
CA GLU A 78 -8.05 14.33 23.91
C GLU A 78 -8.69 14.12 22.53
N LEU A 79 -9.15 15.18 21.86
CA LEU A 79 -9.71 15.12 20.51
C LEU A 79 -8.72 15.52 19.42
N ARG A 80 -7.56 16.07 19.77
CA ARG A 80 -6.60 16.60 18.78
C ARG A 80 -5.98 15.51 17.92
N ALA A 81 -5.65 14.36 18.51
CA ALA A 81 -5.11 13.21 17.78
C ALA A 81 -6.15 12.63 16.81
N THR A 82 -7.40 12.48 17.27
CA THR A 82 -8.52 12.06 16.43
C THR A 82 -8.77 13.02 15.29
N ALA A 83 -8.75 14.34 15.55
CA ALA A 83 -8.89 15.35 14.50
C ALA A 83 -7.74 15.28 13.48
N LEU A 84 -6.50 15.06 13.94
CA LEU A 84 -5.34 14.88 13.05
C LEU A 84 -5.52 13.66 12.13
N ARG A 85 -5.93 12.51 12.70
CA ARG A 85 -6.18 11.29 11.93
C ARG A 85 -7.26 11.52 10.87
N MET A 86 -8.37 12.16 11.24
CA MET A 86 -9.44 12.45 10.29
C MET A 86 -9.05 13.45 9.21
N LEU A 87 -8.17 14.43 9.51
CA LEU A 87 -7.63 15.33 8.48
C LEU A 87 -6.86 14.54 7.42
N ALA A 88 -5.99 13.61 7.84
CA ALA A 88 -5.23 12.77 6.91
C ALA A 88 -6.15 11.81 6.13
N ASN A 89 -7.14 11.18 6.77
CA ASN A 89 -8.10 10.31 6.09
C ASN A 89 -8.94 11.05 5.04
N ILE A 90 -9.35 12.29 5.31
CA ILE A 90 -10.29 13.01 4.43
C ILE A 90 -9.59 13.80 3.33
N GLY A 91 -8.48 14.45 3.65
CA GLY A 91 -7.82 15.38 2.73
C GLY A 91 -6.32 15.18 2.60
N GLY A 92 -5.79 14.05 3.07
CA GLY A 92 -4.38 13.70 2.93
C GLY A 92 -3.44 14.66 3.66
N GLY A 93 -2.20 14.70 3.19
CA GLY A 93 -1.19 15.65 3.67
C GLY A 93 -1.57 17.12 3.44
N ASP A 94 -2.37 17.43 2.41
CA ASP A 94 -2.80 18.81 2.10
C ASP A 94 -3.80 19.37 3.13
N ALA A 95 -4.50 18.50 3.85
CA ALA A 95 -5.35 18.90 4.97
C ALA A 95 -4.54 19.28 6.22
N LEU A 96 -3.30 18.80 6.34
CA LEU A 96 -2.44 19.01 7.50
C LEU A 96 -1.81 20.40 7.51
N SER A 97 -1.55 20.93 8.71
CA SER A 97 -0.76 22.16 8.83
C SER A 97 0.73 21.88 8.65
N PRO A 98 1.56 22.89 8.31
CA PRO A 98 3.02 22.71 8.25
C PRO A 98 3.61 22.17 9.56
N ALA A 99 3.02 22.52 10.71
CA ALA A 99 3.46 22.01 12.01
C ALA A 99 3.12 20.52 12.20
N ASP A 100 1.97 20.06 11.68
CA ASP A 100 1.60 18.65 11.71
C ASP A 100 2.52 17.82 10.80
N LEU A 101 2.80 18.31 9.58
CA LEU A 101 3.73 17.67 8.65
C LEU A 101 5.14 17.57 9.26
N ALA A 102 5.65 18.66 9.84
CA ALA A 102 6.95 18.64 10.52
C ALA A 102 7.00 17.68 11.72
N ALA A 103 5.86 17.50 12.42
CA ALA A 103 5.76 16.54 13.51
C ALA A 103 5.79 15.10 13.00
N VAL A 104 5.10 14.80 11.90
CA VAL A 104 5.14 13.50 11.21
C VAL A 104 6.55 13.18 10.74
N GLU A 105 7.21 14.10 10.02
CA GLU A 105 8.59 13.91 9.57
C GLU A 105 9.57 13.71 10.74
N ARG A 106 9.35 14.42 11.85
CA ARG A 106 10.15 14.23 13.06
C ARG A 106 9.93 12.84 13.66
N LEU A 107 8.68 12.36 13.71
CA LEU A 107 8.35 11.04 14.23
C LEU A 107 9.03 9.96 13.39
N VAL A 108 8.95 10.04 12.06
CA VAL A 108 9.66 9.13 11.15
C VAL A 108 11.15 9.11 11.48
N ARG A 109 11.82 10.27 11.50
CA ARG A 109 13.26 10.34 11.83
C ARG A 109 13.62 9.74 13.19
N ILE A 110 12.74 9.82 14.18
CA ILE A 110 12.95 9.25 15.52
C ILE A 110 12.83 7.73 15.48
N LYS A 111 11.91 7.18 14.67
CA LYS A 111 11.66 5.74 14.61
C LYS A 111 12.65 4.97 13.74
N LEU A 112 13.13 5.57 12.65
CA LEU A 112 14.01 4.90 11.68
C LEU A 112 15.22 4.15 12.27
N PRO A 113 15.96 4.68 13.27
CA PRO A 113 17.14 3.99 13.80
C PRO A 113 16.84 2.64 14.46
N ASP A 114 15.72 2.55 15.17
CA ASP A 114 15.34 1.38 15.98
C ASP A 114 14.18 0.57 15.36
N GLU A 115 13.80 0.92 14.13
CA GLU A 115 12.73 0.22 13.43
C GLU A 115 13.11 -1.24 13.18
N GLN A 116 12.20 -2.14 13.52
CA GLN A 116 12.20 -3.52 13.07
C GLN A 116 11.07 -3.66 12.05
N PRO A 117 11.38 -3.90 10.78
CA PRO A 117 10.39 -4.26 9.78
C PRO A 117 9.65 -5.51 10.26
N GLY A 118 8.33 -5.42 10.41
CA GLY A 118 7.51 -6.62 10.58
C GLY A 118 7.31 -7.34 9.26
N ASP A 119 6.33 -8.23 9.23
CA ASP A 119 5.90 -8.91 8.00
C ASP A 119 5.58 -7.90 6.90
N LEU A 120 6.01 -8.24 5.69
CA LEU A 120 5.66 -7.50 4.49
C LEU A 120 4.57 -8.23 3.70
N PRO A 121 3.68 -7.48 3.01
CA PRO A 121 2.66 -8.08 2.14
C PRO A 121 3.30 -8.97 1.06
N ALA A 122 2.67 -10.12 0.80
CA ALA A 122 3.10 -11.14 -0.16
C ALA A 122 2.08 -11.34 -1.30
N GLU A 123 1.18 -10.38 -1.50
CA GLU A 123 0.18 -10.40 -2.55
C GLU A 123 0.73 -9.86 -3.86
N LEU A 124 1.56 -8.80 -3.81
CA LEU A 124 2.07 -8.12 -5.00
C LEU A 124 3.35 -7.34 -4.71
N TRP A 125 4.48 -7.75 -5.31
CA TRP A 125 5.75 -7.06 -5.13
C TRP A 125 6.71 -7.21 -6.30
N ILE A 126 7.70 -6.32 -6.36
CA ILE A 126 8.88 -6.49 -7.20
C ILE A 126 10.11 -6.64 -6.30
N ALA A 127 11.00 -7.59 -6.61
CA ALA A 127 12.30 -7.73 -5.97
C ALA A 127 13.42 -7.27 -6.93
N VAL A 128 14.35 -6.45 -6.44
CA VAL A 128 15.47 -5.91 -7.22
C VAL A 128 16.79 -6.18 -6.49
N PRO A 129 17.75 -6.89 -7.10
CA PRO A 129 19.00 -7.27 -6.45
C PRO A 129 19.99 -6.11 -6.42
N GLY A 130 20.50 -5.78 -5.24
CA GLY A 130 21.61 -4.84 -5.01
C GLY A 130 21.38 -3.42 -5.56
N ALA A 131 20.14 -3.05 -5.86
CA ALA A 131 19.83 -1.79 -6.52
C ALA A 131 19.84 -0.63 -5.54
N GLU A 132 20.56 0.44 -5.85
CA GLU A 132 20.48 1.68 -5.07
C GLU A 132 19.08 2.31 -5.22
N VAL A 133 18.62 3.01 -4.18
CA VAL A 133 17.31 3.68 -4.20
C VAL A 133 17.20 4.66 -5.37
N ALA A 134 18.30 5.34 -5.70
CA ALA A 134 18.35 6.27 -6.84
C ALA A 134 18.14 5.56 -8.19
N ASP A 135 18.60 4.32 -8.33
CA ASP A 135 18.40 3.54 -9.55
C ASP A 135 16.94 3.13 -9.70
N ILE A 136 16.29 2.68 -8.62
CA ILE A 136 14.85 2.35 -8.62
C ILE A 136 14.01 3.60 -8.93
N VAL A 137 14.32 4.73 -8.28
CA VAL A 137 13.65 6.02 -8.51
C VAL A 137 13.80 6.47 -9.96
N GLY A 138 15.00 6.42 -10.53
CA GLY A 138 15.25 6.76 -11.94
C GLY A 138 14.58 5.79 -12.91
N ALA A 139 14.68 4.49 -12.63
CA ALA A 139 14.12 3.43 -13.44
C ALA A 139 12.59 3.52 -13.53
N LEU A 140 11.89 3.87 -12.45
CA LEU A 140 10.43 3.97 -12.46
C LEU A 140 9.92 5.40 -12.72
N GLY A 141 10.81 6.40 -12.77
CA GLY A 141 10.42 7.80 -12.93
C GLY A 141 9.68 8.33 -11.70
N LEU A 142 10.15 7.96 -10.50
CA LEU A 142 9.54 8.38 -9.24
C LEU A 142 10.02 9.78 -8.85
N HIS A 143 9.17 10.47 -8.11
CA HIS A 143 9.36 11.83 -7.65
C HIS A 143 9.16 11.92 -6.14
N ASP A 144 9.71 12.99 -5.56
CA ASP A 144 9.58 13.34 -4.14
C ASP A 144 9.92 12.19 -3.18
N ALA A 145 10.93 11.39 -3.51
CA ALA A 145 11.38 10.30 -2.64
C ALA A 145 11.79 10.84 -1.26
N ARG A 146 11.12 10.34 -0.21
CA ARG A 146 11.36 10.73 1.18
C ARG A 146 11.49 9.49 2.06
N SER A 147 12.32 9.61 3.09
CA SER A 147 12.47 8.56 4.10
C SER A 147 11.12 8.21 4.72
N ALA A 148 10.86 6.91 4.87
CA ALA A 148 9.67 6.37 5.48
C ALA A 148 10.05 5.15 6.34
N THR A 149 9.31 4.93 7.42
CA THR A 149 9.31 3.62 8.09
C THR A 149 8.70 2.59 7.14
N THR A 150 9.05 1.32 7.29
CA THR A 150 8.41 0.21 6.59
C THR A 150 6.90 0.20 6.81
N ALA A 151 6.45 0.39 8.05
CA ALA A 151 5.02 0.50 8.37
C ALA A 151 4.34 1.64 7.57
N MET A 152 4.98 2.82 7.49
CA MET A 152 4.47 3.96 6.73
C MET A 152 4.45 3.70 5.23
N GLY A 153 5.51 3.08 4.72
CA GLY A 153 5.64 2.70 3.33
C GLY A 153 4.54 1.76 2.87
N VAL A 154 4.39 0.65 3.58
CA VAL A 154 3.37 -0.37 3.31
C VAL A 154 1.96 0.22 3.46
N SER A 155 1.69 0.92 4.56
CA SER A 155 0.41 1.60 4.78
C SER A 155 0.07 2.54 3.62
N ALA A 156 1.04 3.29 3.12
CA ALA A 156 0.84 4.24 2.02
C ALA A 156 0.68 3.59 0.63
N ALA A 157 1.43 2.52 0.35
CA ALA A 157 1.50 1.91 -0.97
C ALA A 157 0.51 0.75 -1.17
N VAL A 158 -0.05 0.22 -0.08
CA VAL A 158 -0.91 -0.98 -0.11
C VAL A 158 -2.26 -0.74 0.57
N HIS A 159 -2.28 -0.23 1.80
CA HIS A 159 -3.51 -0.24 2.61
C HIS A 159 -4.38 1.02 2.47
N GLN A 160 -3.76 2.17 2.20
CA GLN A 160 -4.45 3.45 2.04
C GLN A 160 -4.62 3.80 0.57
N GLU A 161 -5.29 4.93 0.28
CA GLU A 161 -5.42 5.47 -1.08
C GLU A 161 -4.03 5.60 -1.72
N ASN A 162 -3.75 4.75 -2.70
CA ASN A 162 -2.44 4.61 -3.33
C ASN A 162 -2.46 4.94 -4.83
N SER A 163 -3.62 5.31 -5.39
CA SER A 163 -3.79 5.91 -6.72
C SER A 163 -4.65 7.19 -6.69
N LEU A 164 -4.41 8.10 -7.63
CA LEU A 164 -5.12 9.35 -7.80
C LEU A 164 -5.29 9.68 -9.28
N ASN A 165 -6.53 9.93 -9.70
CA ASN A 165 -6.80 10.45 -11.05
C ASN A 165 -6.49 11.96 -11.11
N LEU A 166 -5.56 12.31 -11.99
CA LEU A 166 -5.20 13.67 -12.36
C LEU A 166 -5.80 14.00 -13.71
N ARG A 167 -6.50 15.13 -13.80
CA ARG A 167 -7.06 15.61 -15.05
C ARG A 167 -6.32 16.86 -15.49
N ALA A 168 -5.65 16.77 -16.63
CA ALA A 168 -4.96 17.89 -17.24
C ALA A 168 -5.95 18.88 -17.88
N ASP A 169 -5.49 20.11 -18.11
CA ASP A 169 -6.27 21.19 -18.73
C ASP A 169 -6.76 20.87 -20.14
N ASP A 170 -6.04 20.00 -20.87
CA ASP A 170 -6.42 19.52 -22.19
C ASP A 170 -7.47 18.39 -22.17
N GLY A 171 -7.88 17.96 -20.97
CA GLY A 171 -8.85 16.89 -20.75
C GLY A 171 -8.24 15.50 -20.67
N THR A 172 -6.92 15.35 -20.81
CA THR A 172 -6.21 14.08 -20.59
C THR A 172 -6.29 13.67 -19.13
N GLU A 173 -6.65 12.42 -18.88
CA GLU A 173 -6.61 11.83 -17.53
C GLU A 173 -5.35 10.97 -17.37
N THR A 174 -4.62 11.18 -16.28
CA THR A 174 -3.43 10.40 -15.91
C THR A 174 -3.58 9.95 -14.46
N THR A 175 -3.03 8.79 -14.11
CA THR A 175 -3.10 8.28 -12.74
C THR A 175 -1.74 8.46 -12.07
N ALA A 176 -1.73 9.09 -10.90
CA ALA A 176 -0.59 9.15 -10.03
C ALA A 176 -0.69 8.06 -8.97
N TYR A 177 0.44 7.47 -8.61
CA TYR A 177 0.48 6.38 -7.63
C TYR A 177 1.51 6.65 -6.54
N ARG A 178 1.31 6.03 -5.37
CA ARG A 178 2.32 5.89 -4.33
C ARG A 178 3.15 4.63 -4.57
N VAL A 179 4.47 4.77 -4.43
CA VAL A 179 5.41 3.65 -4.53
C VAL A 179 6.29 3.66 -3.31
N PHE A 180 6.39 2.52 -2.63
CA PHE A 180 7.27 2.30 -1.51
C PHE A 180 8.43 1.39 -1.91
N ILE A 181 9.64 1.80 -1.55
CA ILE A 181 10.88 1.04 -1.72
C ILE A 181 11.36 0.66 -0.33
N THR A 182 11.54 -0.62 -0.07
CA THR A 182 11.95 -1.10 1.26
C THR A 182 13.40 -0.71 1.60
N PRO A 183 13.80 -0.87 2.89
CA PRO A 183 15.20 -1.15 3.19
C PRO A 183 15.71 -2.35 2.38
N GLU A 184 17.03 -2.53 2.37
CA GLU A 184 17.61 -3.74 1.77
C GLU A 184 17.62 -4.88 2.77
N PHE A 185 17.21 -6.06 2.33
CA PHE A 185 17.18 -7.31 3.08
C PHE A 185 17.91 -8.38 2.27
N ASP A 186 18.96 -8.97 2.83
CA ASP A 186 19.81 -9.98 2.17
C ASP A 186 20.24 -9.60 0.73
N GLY A 187 20.57 -8.32 0.52
CA GLY A 187 20.97 -7.80 -0.79
C GLY A 187 19.81 -7.50 -1.75
N TRP A 188 18.55 -7.62 -1.33
CA TRP A 188 17.37 -7.31 -2.14
C TRP A 188 16.60 -6.11 -1.61
N ARG A 189 16.11 -5.26 -2.52
CA ARG A 189 15.08 -4.26 -2.21
C ARG A 189 13.77 -4.67 -2.84
N LEU A 190 12.70 -4.59 -2.06
CA LEU A 190 11.35 -4.80 -2.53
C LEU A 190 10.69 -3.47 -2.89
N VAL A 191 9.84 -3.49 -3.90
CA VAL A 191 9.06 -2.35 -4.36
C VAL A 191 7.57 -2.70 -4.27
N TYR A 192 6.83 -1.86 -3.54
CA TYR A 192 5.38 -1.95 -3.34
C TYR A 192 4.69 -0.74 -3.98
N GLY A 193 3.47 -0.95 -4.45
CA GLY A 193 2.61 0.08 -5.03
C GLY A 193 1.46 -0.62 -5.70
N ASP A 194 0.43 -0.95 -4.94
CA ASP A 194 -0.55 -1.97 -5.32
C ASP A 194 -1.26 -1.62 -6.62
N ASP A 195 -1.92 -0.45 -6.67
CA ASP A 195 -2.58 0.02 -7.90
C ASP A 195 -1.57 0.28 -9.02
N TYR A 196 -0.35 0.73 -8.68
CA TYR A 196 0.69 0.99 -9.67
C TYR A 196 1.12 -0.30 -10.38
N LEU A 197 1.39 -1.35 -9.62
CA LEU A 197 1.86 -2.64 -10.12
C LEU A 197 0.72 -3.38 -10.83
N ASN A 198 -0.51 -3.34 -10.30
CA ASN A 198 -1.67 -3.89 -10.99
C ASN A 198 -1.80 -3.33 -12.43
N ASP A 199 -1.59 -2.02 -12.59
CA ASP A 199 -1.70 -1.37 -13.89
C ASP A 199 -0.41 -1.45 -14.75
N ASN A 200 0.77 -1.58 -14.14
CA ASN A 200 2.05 -1.31 -14.80
C ASN A 200 3.17 -2.35 -14.56
N TRP A 201 2.93 -3.49 -13.92
CA TRP A 201 4.00 -4.41 -13.48
C TRP A 201 4.99 -4.79 -14.59
N ALA A 202 4.48 -5.13 -15.79
CA ALA A 202 5.33 -5.58 -16.91
C ALA A 202 6.28 -4.47 -17.39
N HIS A 203 5.79 -3.23 -17.38
CA HIS A 203 6.62 -2.06 -17.71
C HIS A 203 7.62 -1.75 -16.58
N ALA A 204 7.19 -1.87 -15.32
CA ALA A 204 8.03 -1.63 -14.15
C ALA A 204 9.21 -2.62 -14.09
N VAL A 205 8.95 -3.93 -14.22
CA VAL A 205 9.99 -4.97 -14.18
C VAL A 205 10.97 -4.85 -15.36
N ALA A 206 10.49 -4.50 -16.56
CA ALA A 206 11.36 -4.26 -17.72
C ALA A 206 12.27 -3.04 -17.52
N ARG A 207 11.76 -1.93 -16.99
CA ARG A 207 12.57 -0.73 -16.73
C ARG A 207 13.57 -0.94 -15.59
N LEU A 208 13.14 -1.61 -14.51
CA LEU A 208 14.03 -1.96 -13.41
C LEU A 208 15.13 -2.90 -13.85
N SER A 209 14.83 -3.97 -14.58
CA SER A 209 15.87 -4.87 -15.10
C SER A 209 16.80 -4.19 -16.10
N THR A 210 16.33 -3.20 -16.87
CA THR A 210 17.21 -2.42 -17.77
C THR A 210 18.24 -1.60 -16.98
N GLN A 211 17.80 -0.94 -15.91
CA GLN A 211 18.66 -0.07 -15.10
C GLN A 211 19.51 -0.85 -14.10
N CYS A 212 18.92 -1.85 -13.44
CA CYS A 212 19.46 -2.62 -12.32
C CYS A 212 19.97 -4.01 -12.73
N ARG A 213 20.00 -4.31 -14.05
CA ARG A 213 20.37 -5.60 -14.68
C ARG A 213 19.38 -6.74 -14.48
N GLU A 214 18.72 -6.82 -13.35
CA GLU A 214 17.73 -7.87 -13.06
C GLU A 214 16.60 -7.29 -12.20
N ALA A 215 15.38 -7.77 -12.42
CA ALA A 215 14.22 -7.46 -11.58
C ALA A 215 13.20 -8.59 -11.67
N HIS A 216 12.58 -8.90 -10.55
CA HIS A 216 11.59 -9.97 -10.44
C HIS A 216 10.25 -9.39 -10.04
N PHE A 217 9.17 -9.82 -10.68
CA PHE A 217 7.80 -9.50 -10.30
C PHE A 217 7.12 -10.75 -9.75
N TYR A 218 6.29 -10.57 -8.72
CA TYR A 218 5.52 -11.62 -8.09
C TYR A 218 4.12 -11.12 -7.74
N ALA A 219 3.11 -11.93 -8.03
CA ALA A 219 1.72 -11.67 -7.66
C ALA A 219 1.00 -12.95 -7.27
N VAL A 220 0.27 -12.90 -6.16
CA VAL A 220 -0.54 -13.97 -5.60
C VAL A 220 -1.96 -13.42 -5.38
N ASP A 221 -2.91 -13.90 -6.18
CA ASP A 221 -4.34 -13.62 -6.01
C ASP A 221 -5.03 -14.86 -5.44
N GLU A 222 -5.24 -14.89 -4.12
CA GLU A 222 -5.94 -15.98 -3.44
C GLU A 222 -7.43 -16.08 -3.83
N TYR A 223 -8.03 -14.97 -4.31
CA TYR A 223 -9.46 -14.91 -4.60
C TYR A 223 -9.78 -15.60 -5.93
N ASN A 224 -9.00 -15.30 -6.98
CA ASN A 224 -9.17 -15.89 -8.30
C ASN A 224 -8.20 -17.04 -8.58
N GLY A 225 -7.26 -17.32 -7.67
CA GLY A 225 -6.23 -18.34 -7.85
C GLY A 225 -5.17 -17.97 -8.90
N ALA A 226 -5.06 -16.70 -9.27
CA ALA A 226 -4.07 -16.25 -10.23
C ALA A 226 -2.69 -16.17 -9.54
N ARG A 227 -1.70 -16.84 -10.11
CA ARG A 227 -0.30 -16.79 -9.68
C ARG A 227 0.53 -16.30 -10.84
N VAL A 228 1.37 -15.30 -10.57
CA VAL A 228 2.25 -14.71 -11.58
C VAL A 228 3.62 -14.51 -10.98
N TRP A 229 4.65 -14.95 -11.67
CA TRP A 229 6.02 -14.54 -11.40
C TRP A 229 6.77 -14.29 -12.69
N TRP A 230 7.67 -13.31 -12.69
CA TRP A 230 8.37 -12.90 -13.89
C TRP A 230 9.78 -12.42 -13.56
N VAL A 231 10.77 -12.97 -14.26
CA VAL A 231 12.17 -12.57 -14.15
C VAL A 231 12.57 -11.89 -15.46
N SER A 232 12.98 -10.63 -15.36
CA SER A 232 13.56 -9.90 -16.48
C SER A 232 15.03 -9.61 -16.20
N GLU A 233 15.86 -9.77 -17.23
CA GLU A 233 17.30 -9.49 -17.18
C GLU A 233 17.67 -8.58 -18.35
N ASN A 234 18.33 -7.45 -18.04
CA ASN A 234 18.73 -6.41 -19.01
C ASN A 234 17.57 -5.93 -19.90
N GLY A 235 16.36 -5.81 -19.34
CA GLY A 235 15.17 -5.36 -20.06
C GLY A 235 14.55 -6.41 -21.00
N GLN A 236 14.98 -7.67 -20.91
CA GLN A 236 14.41 -8.80 -21.67
C GLN A 236 13.80 -9.81 -20.71
N ASP A 237 12.74 -10.48 -21.16
CA ASP A 237 12.12 -11.56 -20.40
C ASP A 237 13.06 -12.78 -20.39
N LYS A 238 13.43 -13.24 -19.18
CA LYS A 238 14.32 -14.39 -18.98
C LYS A 238 13.51 -15.66 -18.76
N ARG A 239 12.59 -15.62 -17.80
CA ARG A 239 11.67 -16.70 -17.44
C ARG A 239 10.45 -16.13 -16.71
N GLY A 240 9.28 -16.70 -16.92
CA GLY A 240 8.11 -16.35 -16.12
C GLY A 240 6.91 -17.25 -16.36
N HIS A 241 5.99 -17.19 -15.40
CA HIS A 241 4.72 -17.93 -15.35
C HIS A 241 3.57 -16.98 -15.06
N ARG A 242 2.40 -17.26 -15.62
CA ARG A 242 1.14 -16.59 -15.28
C ARG A 242 -0.06 -17.50 -15.54
N THR A 243 -0.79 -17.90 -14.50
CA THR A 243 -1.89 -18.89 -14.56
C THR A 243 -2.90 -18.68 -15.69
N TYR A 244 -3.25 -17.43 -16.02
CA TYR A 244 -4.25 -17.09 -17.04
C TYR A 244 -3.66 -16.36 -18.24
N GLY A 245 -2.36 -16.54 -18.50
CA GLY A 245 -1.65 -15.93 -19.61
C GLY A 245 -1.66 -16.73 -20.91
N ASP A 246 -1.47 -16.04 -22.03
CA ASP A 246 -1.19 -16.66 -23.33
C ASP A 246 0.07 -16.00 -23.98
N PRO A 247 1.22 -16.69 -24.05
CA PRO A 247 1.47 -18.01 -23.45
C PRO A 247 1.48 -17.93 -21.91
N GLU A 248 1.26 -19.08 -21.27
CA GLU A 248 1.33 -19.25 -19.80
C GLU A 248 2.79 -19.14 -19.31
N TRP A 249 3.73 -19.69 -20.08
CA TRP A 249 5.16 -19.69 -19.81
C TRP A 249 5.94 -18.88 -20.84
N VAL A 250 7.00 -18.21 -20.39
CA VAL A 250 8.04 -17.61 -21.24
C VAL A 250 9.40 -18.04 -20.74
N GLY A 251 10.34 -18.30 -21.66
CA GLY A 251 11.71 -18.69 -21.32
C GLY A 251 11.85 -20.14 -20.87
N GLU A 252 13.10 -20.60 -20.82
CA GLU A 252 13.46 -21.96 -20.38
C GLU A 252 13.50 -22.03 -18.85
N PRO A 253 13.16 -23.19 -18.23
CA PRO A 253 13.27 -23.38 -16.79
C PRO A 253 14.63 -22.96 -16.23
N LEU A 254 14.62 -22.32 -15.07
CA LEU A 254 15.82 -21.93 -14.34
C LEU A 254 16.48 -23.15 -13.69
N GLU A 255 17.71 -22.98 -13.18
CA GLU A 255 18.47 -24.09 -12.58
C GLU A 255 17.77 -24.70 -11.36
N PHE A 256 17.17 -23.87 -10.50
CA PHE A 256 16.43 -24.37 -9.34
C PHE A 256 15.17 -25.15 -9.76
N GLU A 257 14.44 -24.69 -10.78
CA GLU A 257 13.27 -25.40 -11.31
C GLU A 257 13.70 -26.79 -11.81
N ARG A 258 14.80 -26.88 -12.57
CA ARG A 258 15.31 -28.17 -13.08
C ARG A 258 15.67 -29.18 -12.00
N ASN A 259 15.97 -28.74 -10.78
CA ASN A 259 16.25 -29.64 -9.66
C ASN A 259 14.96 -30.19 -9.01
N LEU A 260 13.82 -29.55 -9.24
CA LEU A 260 12.50 -29.94 -8.74
C LEU A 260 11.69 -30.68 -9.81
N MET A 261 12.00 -30.47 -11.09
CA MET A 261 11.37 -31.18 -12.19
C MET A 261 11.62 -32.69 -12.08
N PRO A 262 10.60 -33.53 -12.32
CA PRO A 262 10.74 -34.98 -12.23
C PRO A 262 11.74 -35.50 -13.26
N ASP A 263 12.59 -36.45 -12.86
CA ASP A 263 13.42 -37.21 -13.78
C ASP A 263 12.55 -38.31 -14.42
N GLU A 264 12.44 -38.32 -15.76
CA GLU A 264 11.68 -39.33 -16.51
C GLU A 264 12.14 -40.78 -16.23
N SER A 265 13.32 -40.96 -15.62
CA SER A 265 13.87 -42.25 -15.23
C SER A 265 13.62 -42.67 -13.77
N ASP A 266 12.98 -41.81 -12.97
CA ASP A 266 12.65 -42.08 -11.57
C ASP A 266 11.24 -42.66 -11.41
N ASP A 267 11.15 -43.99 -11.41
CA ASP A 267 9.89 -44.74 -11.22
C ASP A 267 9.28 -44.57 -9.80
N GLU A 268 9.98 -43.92 -8.85
CA GLU A 268 9.53 -43.71 -7.47
C GLU A 268 8.89 -42.32 -7.23
N CYS A 269 8.87 -41.43 -8.22
CA CYS A 269 8.31 -40.08 -8.10
C CYS A 269 6.77 -40.10 -7.94
N ASP A 270 6.25 -39.29 -7.02
CA ASP A 270 4.80 -39.14 -6.81
C ASP A 270 4.17 -38.51 -8.07
N PRO A 271 3.16 -39.15 -8.70
CA PRO A 271 2.52 -38.60 -9.89
C PRO A 271 1.94 -37.20 -9.70
N GLU A 272 1.45 -36.85 -8.51
CA GLU A 272 0.92 -35.51 -8.22
C GLU A 272 2.04 -34.45 -8.23
N GLU A 273 3.19 -34.76 -7.61
CA GLU A 273 4.38 -33.91 -7.58
C GLU A 273 5.01 -33.78 -8.98
N ALA A 274 5.03 -34.87 -9.75
CA ALA A 274 5.51 -34.87 -11.12
C ALA A 274 4.68 -33.94 -12.03
N GLU A 275 3.35 -33.91 -11.88
CA GLU A 275 2.47 -32.99 -12.62
C GLU A 275 2.61 -31.52 -12.14
N GLU A 276 2.87 -31.32 -10.85
CA GLU A 276 3.07 -30.00 -10.25
C GLU A 276 4.30 -29.28 -10.83
N TYR A 277 5.43 -29.99 -10.98
CA TYR A 277 6.68 -29.39 -11.45
C TYR A 277 7.01 -29.65 -12.92
N ALA A 278 6.19 -30.41 -13.67
CA ALA A 278 6.47 -30.83 -15.06
C ALA A 278 6.90 -29.70 -16.02
N GLU A 279 6.36 -28.50 -15.85
CA GLU A 279 6.64 -27.33 -16.72
C GLU A 279 7.44 -26.22 -16.02
N GLY A 280 7.76 -26.40 -14.73
CA GLY A 280 8.39 -25.41 -13.87
C GLY A 280 7.61 -25.15 -12.57
N VAL A 281 8.16 -24.29 -11.71
CA VAL A 281 7.55 -23.93 -10.42
C VAL A 281 6.51 -22.84 -10.63
N ARG A 282 5.27 -23.07 -10.18
CA ARG A 282 4.13 -22.14 -10.38
C ARG A 282 3.93 -21.18 -9.21
N ASP A 283 4.41 -21.52 -8.02
CA ASP A 283 4.19 -20.72 -6.82
C ASP A 283 5.17 -19.54 -6.72
N PRO A 284 4.68 -18.28 -6.71
CA PRO A 284 5.53 -17.09 -6.67
C PRO A 284 6.38 -16.98 -5.40
N GLU A 285 5.85 -17.37 -4.24
CA GLU A 285 6.59 -17.34 -2.99
C GLU A 285 7.69 -18.40 -2.98
N GLU A 286 7.42 -19.61 -3.48
CA GLU A 286 8.43 -20.64 -3.62
C GLU A 286 9.55 -20.18 -4.55
N VAL A 287 9.22 -19.63 -5.73
CA VAL A 287 10.22 -19.07 -6.65
C VAL A 287 11.05 -18.00 -5.93
N ALA A 288 10.41 -17.06 -5.24
CA ALA A 288 11.10 -16.01 -4.52
C ALA A 288 12.07 -16.58 -3.46
N SER A 289 11.73 -17.68 -2.79
CA SER A 289 12.61 -18.35 -1.81
C SER A 289 13.90 -18.89 -2.42
N TRP A 290 13.88 -19.27 -3.70
CA TRP A 290 15.03 -19.86 -4.39
C TRP A 290 15.94 -18.83 -5.05
N ILE A 291 15.34 -17.79 -5.65
CA ILE A 291 16.08 -16.85 -6.52
C ILE A 291 16.04 -15.40 -6.06
N SER A 292 15.33 -15.07 -4.98
CA SER A 292 15.34 -13.72 -4.39
C SER A 292 15.04 -13.73 -2.89
N ILE A 293 13.93 -13.11 -2.48
CA ILE A 293 13.50 -12.98 -1.09
C ILE A 293 11.98 -13.04 -0.99
N GLN A 294 11.49 -13.80 0.00
CA GLN A 294 10.06 -13.83 0.35
C GLN A 294 9.72 -12.66 1.29
N PRO A 295 8.68 -11.88 1.03
CA PRO A 295 8.22 -10.83 1.95
C PRO A 295 7.93 -11.35 3.36
N THR A 296 7.46 -12.59 3.49
CA THR A 296 7.07 -13.24 4.75
C THR A 296 8.24 -13.63 5.65
N VAL A 297 9.49 -13.54 5.18
CA VAL A 297 10.68 -13.91 5.98
C VAL A 297 11.53 -12.70 6.38
N VAL A 298 11.14 -11.48 5.99
CA VAL A 298 12.02 -10.31 6.20
C VAL A 298 12.17 -9.91 7.67
N GLU A 299 11.21 -10.24 8.54
CA GLU A 299 11.24 -9.88 9.96
C GLU A 299 12.47 -10.45 10.67
N VAL A 300 12.96 -11.61 10.22
CA VAL A 300 14.12 -12.29 10.81
C VAL A 300 15.45 -11.91 10.15
N LEU A 301 15.44 -11.04 9.13
CA LEU A 301 16.63 -10.66 8.37
C LEU A 301 17.19 -9.32 8.85
N ASP A 302 18.51 -9.19 8.77
CA ASP A 302 19.17 -7.91 8.99
C ASP A 302 18.83 -6.94 7.85
N LYS A 303 18.37 -5.74 8.22
CA LYS A 303 18.12 -4.67 7.25
C LYS A 303 19.33 -3.76 7.07
N VAL A 304 19.51 -3.26 5.85
CA VAL A 304 20.44 -2.18 5.53
C VAL A 304 19.67 -0.92 5.14
N GLY A 305 19.85 0.14 5.92
CA GLY A 305 19.21 1.43 5.69
C GLY A 305 17.77 1.52 6.21
N HIS A 306 16.93 2.22 5.45
CA HIS A 306 15.52 2.48 5.75
C HIS A 306 14.70 2.54 4.45
N GLY A 307 13.38 2.54 4.58
CA GLY A 307 12.46 2.61 3.45
C GLY A 307 12.25 4.01 2.88
N TRP A 308 11.71 4.07 1.67
CA TRP A 308 11.50 5.30 0.91
C TRP A 308 10.12 5.32 0.26
N LEU A 309 9.36 6.38 0.51
CA LEU A 309 8.07 6.60 -0.14
C LEU A 309 8.25 7.65 -1.24
N ALA A 310 7.76 7.34 -2.43
CA ALA A 310 7.81 8.21 -3.60
C ALA A 310 6.48 8.18 -4.36
N VAL A 311 6.34 9.04 -5.36
CA VAL A 311 5.13 9.13 -6.21
C VAL A 311 5.49 9.11 -7.68
N THR A 312 4.60 8.61 -8.54
CA THR A 312 4.84 8.55 -9.99
C THR A 312 4.61 9.89 -10.71
N SER A 313 4.05 10.90 -10.02
CA SER A 313 3.77 12.21 -10.60
C SER A 313 4.23 13.32 -9.67
N GLN A 314 5.12 14.18 -10.18
CA GLN A 314 5.57 15.39 -9.48
C GLN A 314 4.42 16.37 -9.22
N GLU A 315 3.40 16.40 -10.08
CA GLU A 315 2.24 17.30 -9.93
C GLU A 315 1.33 16.84 -8.78
N ALA A 316 1.17 15.53 -8.60
CA ALA A 316 0.38 15.00 -7.48
C ALA A 316 1.04 15.29 -6.13
N GLY A 317 2.36 15.08 -6.06
CA GLY A 317 3.11 15.05 -4.79
C GLY A 317 2.52 14.04 -3.80
N HIS A 318 2.97 14.08 -2.54
CA HIS A 318 2.45 13.19 -1.49
C HIS A 318 1.14 13.67 -0.87
N GLY A 319 0.85 14.97 -0.95
CA GLY A 319 -0.14 15.64 -0.10
C GLY A 319 -1.59 15.31 -0.44
N ARG A 320 -1.89 15.05 -1.72
CA ARG A 320 -3.26 14.83 -2.21
C ARG A 320 -3.83 13.47 -1.85
N PHE A 321 -2.96 12.48 -1.67
CA PHE A 321 -3.35 11.13 -1.35
C PHE A 321 -3.84 11.06 0.09
N ARG A 322 -5.03 10.48 0.27
CA ARG A 322 -5.72 10.32 1.54
C ARG A 322 -5.14 9.15 2.35
N GLY A 323 -5.61 9.07 3.59
CA GLY A 323 -5.25 8.02 4.54
C GLY A 323 -4.26 8.52 5.60
N ALA A 324 -4.59 8.24 6.85
CA ALA A 324 -3.68 8.35 7.98
C ALA A 324 -2.72 7.16 7.93
N LEU A 325 -1.46 7.46 7.62
CA LEU A 325 -0.42 6.44 7.51
C LEU A 325 0.04 5.95 8.88
N ASP A 326 0.25 4.65 8.98
CA ASP A 326 0.89 4.04 10.14
C ASP A 326 2.37 4.44 10.18
N ILE A 327 2.93 4.74 11.35
CA ILE A 327 4.33 5.17 11.49
C ILE A 327 4.91 4.44 12.67
#